data_AF-A0A7S0IWN9-F1
#
_entry.id   AF-A0A7S0IWN9-F1
#
_cell.length_a   1.000
_cell.length_b   1.000
_cell.length_c   1.000
_cell.angle_alpha   90.00
_cell.angle_beta   90.00
_cell.angle_gamma   90.00
#
_symmetry.space_group_name_H-M   'P 1'
#
loop_
_entity.id
_entity.type
_entity.pdbx_description
1 polymer ?
#
loop_
_entity_poly.entity_id
_entity_poly.type
_entity_poly.pdbx_seq_one_letter_code
_entity_poly.pdbx_strand_id
1 'polypeptide(L)'
;QQANAVKLIAAAAQCVSDLGEGGPYEAGAFAASKLTLPQYLLLRVGPFIDVWRMLAQDRLRRGQETAALVAAEKASVLNPGWGCGAWLQSELMHELKRHDERRDLALAALEAPFWTIGAPLAQVQLAAELSHVQDVRALIRDVELRSRAKQGLPPPSDVEKAELEAMDLLDDAVRRGISWDETRSVLSDALHRAGRSIE
;
A
#
# COMPACT_ATOMS: atom_id res chain seq x y z
N GLN A 1 -20.10 -22.87 -2.31
CA GLN A 1 -18.82 -22.16 -2.05
C GLN A 1 -17.61 -23.09 -2.04
N GLN A 2 -17.62 -24.21 -1.30
CA GLN A 2 -16.52 -25.21 -1.30
C GLN A 2 -16.15 -25.76 -2.68
N ALA A 3 -17.13 -26.05 -3.56
CA ALA A 3 -16.87 -26.58 -4.90
C ALA A 3 -16.10 -25.60 -5.83
N ASN A 4 -16.24 -24.28 -5.62
CA ASN A 4 -15.48 -23.28 -6.39
C ASN A 4 -14.05 -23.15 -5.87
N ALA A 5 -13.84 -23.25 -4.56
CA ALA A 5 -12.51 -23.24 -3.96
C ALA A 5 -11.67 -24.43 -4.43
N VAL A 6 -12.26 -25.63 -4.50
CA VAL A 6 -11.57 -26.83 -4.99
C VAL A 6 -11.18 -26.70 -6.47
N LYS A 7 -12.05 -26.12 -7.31
CA LYS A 7 -11.73 -25.86 -8.73
C LYS A 7 -10.62 -24.83 -8.91
N LEU A 8 -10.60 -23.77 -8.10
CA LEU A 8 -9.55 -22.75 -8.12
C LEU A 8 -8.19 -23.32 -7.69
N ILE A 9 -8.17 -24.14 -6.63
CA ILE A 9 -6.96 -24.82 -6.17
C ILE A 9 -6.43 -25.78 -7.24
N ALA A 10 -7.32 -26.54 -7.88
CA ALA A 10 -6.95 -27.46 -8.97
C ALA A 10 -6.38 -26.71 -10.19
N ALA A 11 -7.00 -25.59 -10.57
CA ALA A 11 -6.50 -24.76 -11.67
C ALA A 11 -5.14 -24.13 -11.35
N ALA A 12 -4.94 -23.62 -10.14
CA ALA A 12 -3.66 -23.07 -9.71
C ALA A 12 -2.57 -24.15 -9.67
N ALA A 13 -2.90 -25.35 -9.19
CA ALA A 13 -1.97 -26.48 -9.19
C ALA A 13 -1.57 -26.89 -10.61
N GLN A 14 -2.52 -26.89 -11.55
CA GLN A 14 -2.25 -27.18 -12.96
C GLN A 14 -1.33 -26.12 -13.59
N CYS A 15 -1.58 -24.83 -13.34
CA CYS A 15 -0.69 -23.77 -13.83
C CYS A 15 0.74 -23.89 -13.29
N VAL A 16 0.92 -24.38 -12.05
CA VAL A 16 2.25 -24.62 -11.48
C VAL A 16 2.92 -25.84 -12.13
N SER A 17 2.17 -26.91 -12.42
CA SER A 17 2.71 -28.09 -13.12
C SER A 17 3.07 -27.79 -14.58
N ASP A 18 2.35 -26.88 -15.23
CA ASP A 18 2.60 -26.50 -16.63
C ASP A 18 3.88 -25.67 -16.81
N LEU A 19 4.50 -25.20 -15.71
CA LEU A 19 5.78 -24.47 -15.73
C LEU A 19 7.02 -25.39 -15.83
N GLY A 20 6.85 -26.71 -15.81
CA GLY A 20 7.94 -27.70 -15.99
C GLY A 20 8.80 -27.99 -14.74
N GLU A 21 9.78 -28.88 -14.88
CA GLU A 21 10.79 -29.16 -13.84
C GLU A 21 11.66 -27.91 -13.61
N GLY A 22 11.69 -27.40 -12.37
CA GLY A 22 12.31 -26.12 -12.03
C GLY A 22 11.32 -24.95 -11.87
N GLY A 23 10.01 -25.22 -11.85
CA GLY A 23 8.97 -24.24 -11.55
C GLY A 23 9.19 -23.49 -10.21
N PRO A 24 8.51 -22.35 -9.98
CA PRO A 24 8.76 -21.44 -8.86
C PRO A 24 8.54 -22.06 -7.47
N TYR A 25 7.95 -23.26 -7.38
CA TYR A 25 7.68 -23.96 -6.14
C TYR A 25 7.72 -25.49 -6.31
N GLU A 26 8.43 -26.18 -5.43
CA GLU A 26 8.42 -27.65 -5.33
C GLU A 26 7.37 -28.10 -4.32
N ALA A 27 6.51 -29.04 -4.72
CA ALA A 27 5.47 -29.57 -3.86
C ALA A 27 6.06 -30.17 -2.57
N GLY A 28 5.56 -29.72 -1.42
CA GLY A 28 6.05 -30.14 -0.10
C GLY A 28 7.24 -29.34 0.43
N ALA A 29 7.85 -28.45 -0.36
CA ALA A 29 9.00 -27.64 0.10
C ALA A 29 8.64 -26.72 1.28
N PHE A 30 7.42 -26.19 1.32
CA PHE A 30 6.94 -25.42 2.48
C PHE A 30 6.91 -26.28 3.75
N ALA A 31 6.31 -27.47 3.68
CA ALA A 31 6.21 -28.38 4.83
C ALA A 31 7.59 -28.83 5.32
N ALA A 32 8.53 -29.08 4.41
CA ALA A 32 9.91 -29.45 4.73
C ALA A 32 10.69 -28.30 5.40
N SER A 33 10.37 -27.04 5.08
CA SER A 33 11.10 -25.86 5.58
C SER A 33 10.95 -25.62 7.08
N LYS A 34 9.89 -26.14 7.71
CA LYS A 34 9.50 -25.88 9.11
C LYS A 34 9.31 -24.39 9.45
N LEU A 35 9.20 -23.52 8.43
CA LEU A 35 8.93 -22.11 8.58
C LEU A 35 7.42 -21.86 8.69
N THR A 36 7.04 -20.71 9.25
CA THR A 36 5.67 -20.21 9.05
C THR A 36 5.48 -19.77 7.60
N LEU A 37 4.24 -19.79 7.11
CA LEU A 37 3.91 -19.37 5.74
C LEU A 37 4.51 -18.00 5.37
N PRO A 38 4.32 -16.92 6.15
CA PRO A 38 4.89 -15.62 5.79
C PRO A 38 6.43 -15.64 5.75
N GLN A 39 7.10 -16.38 6.64
CA GLN A 39 8.57 -16.51 6.59
C GLN A 39 9.03 -17.23 5.32
N TYR A 40 8.34 -18.29 4.92
CA TYR A 40 8.66 -19.03 3.71
C TYR A 40 8.49 -18.14 2.46
N LEU A 41 7.38 -17.40 2.38
CA LEU A 41 7.09 -16.50 1.26
C LEU A 41 8.12 -15.36 1.15
N LEU A 42 8.49 -14.73 2.27
CA LEU A 42 9.52 -13.69 2.27
C LEU A 42 10.89 -14.20 1.80
N LEU A 43 11.23 -15.45 2.12
CA LEU A 43 12.52 -16.05 1.75
C LEU A 43 12.55 -16.61 0.32
N ARG A 44 11.42 -17.10 -0.20
CA ARG A 44 11.37 -17.83 -1.48
C ARG A 44 10.74 -17.04 -2.62
N VAL A 45 9.84 -16.10 -2.32
CA VAL A 45 9.08 -15.37 -3.33
C VAL A 45 9.50 -13.90 -3.36
N GLY A 46 9.53 -13.24 -2.21
CA GLY A 46 10.00 -11.86 -2.11
C GLY A 46 9.30 -11.02 -1.05
N PRO A 47 9.75 -9.77 -0.83
CA PRO A 47 9.33 -8.92 0.27
C PRO A 47 8.02 -8.17 -0.01
N PHE A 48 6.97 -8.88 -0.41
CA PHE A 48 5.66 -8.25 -0.68
C PHE A 48 5.00 -7.74 0.60
N ILE A 49 4.33 -6.59 0.51
CA ILE A 49 3.75 -5.91 1.67
C ILE A 49 2.65 -6.73 2.36
N ASP A 50 1.86 -7.47 1.59
CA ASP A 50 0.83 -8.38 2.08
C ASP A 50 1.42 -9.53 2.90
N VAL A 51 2.56 -10.08 2.48
CA VAL A 51 3.30 -11.11 3.23
C VAL A 51 3.87 -10.53 4.53
N TRP A 52 4.41 -9.30 4.50
CA TRP A 52 4.85 -8.61 5.72
C TRP A 52 3.70 -8.32 6.68
N ARG A 53 2.53 -7.93 6.17
CA ARG A 53 1.29 -7.78 6.96
C ARG A 53 0.91 -9.10 7.63
N MET A 54 0.92 -10.21 6.89
CA MET A 54 0.67 -11.55 7.46
C MET A 54 1.67 -11.88 8.57
N LEU A 55 2.96 -11.58 8.37
CA LEU A 55 4.00 -11.81 9.39
C LEU A 55 3.75 -10.99 10.64
N ALA A 56 3.52 -9.67 10.49
CA ALA A 56 3.30 -8.78 11.61
C ALA A 56 2.09 -9.21 12.45
N GLN A 57 0.97 -9.57 11.79
CA GLN A 57 -0.22 -10.08 12.47
C GLN A 57 0.01 -11.43 13.15
N ASP A 58 0.75 -12.37 12.55
CA ASP A 58 1.12 -13.64 13.19
C ASP A 58 1.96 -13.41 14.46
N ARG A 59 2.95 -12.51 14.40
CA ARG A 59 3.77 -12.15 15.57
C ARG A 59 2.95 -11.51 16.67
N LEU A 60 2.06 -10.58 16.32
CA LEU A 60 1.20 -9.92 17.29
C LEU A 60 0.27 -10.92 17.99
N ARG A 61 -0.37 -11.82 17.22
CA ARG A 61 -1.24 -12.89 17.78
C ARG A 61 -0.49 -13.84 18.73
N ARG A 62 0.82 -14.02 18.54
CA ARG A 62 1.68 -14.81 19.43
C ARG A 62 2.19 -14.04 20.65
N GLY A 63 1.73 -12.80 20.86
CA GLY A 63 2.21 -11.92 21.93
C GLY A 63 3.61 -11.37 21.69
N GLN A 64 4.14 -11.47 20.47
CA GLN A 64 5.48 -11.01 20.10
C GLN A 64 5.40 -9.59 19.53
N GLU A 65 5.05 -8.62 20.38
CA GLU A 65 4.80 -7.23 19.98
C GLU A 65 6.00 -6.61 19.24
N THR A 66 7.20 -6.65 19.82
CA THR A 66 8.40 -6.07 19.20
C THR A 66 8.67 -6.67 17.81
N ALA A 67 8.47 -7.99 17.66
CA ALA A 67 8.66 -8.65 16.38
C ALA A 67 7.60 -8.24 15.34
N ALA A 68 6.37 -7.97 15.78
CA ALA A 68 5.30 -7.45 14.92
C ALA A 68 5.63 -6.04 14.41
N LEU A 69 6.07 -5.16 15.31
CA LEU A 69 6.45 -3.78 14.96
C LEU A 69 7.64 -3.75 14.01
N VAL A 70 8.69 -4.54 14.28
CA VAL A 70 9.85 -4.66 13.38
C VAL A 70 9.44 -5.16 12.00
N ALA A 71 8.52 -6.13 11.91
CA ALA A 71 8.02 -6.61 10.63
C ALA A 71 7.28 -5.52 9.84
N ALA A 72 6.42 -4.73 10.49
CA ALA A 72 5.70 -3.64 9.85
C ALA A 72 6.61 -2.47 9.42
N GLU A 73 7.62 -2.15 10.22
CA GLU A 73 8.64 -1.17 9.85
C GLU A 73 9.44 -1.63 8.63
N LYS A 74 9.90 -2.89 8.60
CA LYS A 74 10.59 -3.47 7.43
C LYS A 74 9.72 -3.41 6.18
N ALA A 75 8.43 -3.69 6.32
CA ALA A 75 7.45 -3.58 5.23
C ALA A 75 7.45 -2.16 4.62
N SER A 76 7.52 -1.14 5.48
CA SER A 76 7.51 0.27 5.08
C SER A 76 8.82 0.70 4.42
N VAL A 77 9.96 0.29 4.99
CA VAL A 77 11.30 0.58 4.45
C VAL A 77 11.48 -0.02 3.05
N LEU A 78 10.93 -1.22 2.80
CA LEU A 78 11.06 -1.91 1.51
C LEU A 78 10.10 -1.39 0.44
N ASN A 79 9.13 -0.54 0.80
CA ASN A 79 8.15 0.04 -0.12
C ASN A 79 8.10 1.58 0.07
N PRO A 80 9.20 2.29 -0.21
CA PRO A 80 9.28 3.73 0.03
C PRO A 80 8.27 4.49 -0.85
N GLY A 81 7.63 5.51 -0.27
CA GLY A 81 6.62 6.32 -0.95
C GLY A 81 5.23 5.68 -1.05
N TRP A 82 5.05 4.46 -0.56
CA TRP A 82 3.75 3.79 -0.53
C TRP A 82 3.10 3.91 0.86
N GLY A 83 1.82 4.28 0.89
CA GLY A 83 1.06 4.48 2.13
C GLY A 83 0.75 3.17 2.88
N CYS A 84 0.82 2.01 2.22
CA CYS A 84 0.47 0.72 2.80
C CYS A 84 1.32 0.34 4.02
N GLY A 85 2.58 0.77 4.07
CA GLY A 85 3.47 0.50 5.21
C GLY A 85 3.04 1.29 6.45
N ALA A 86 2.81 2.60 6.30
CA ALA A 86 2.30 3.46 7.36
C ALA A 86 0.91 2.99 7.83
N TRP A 87 0.04 2.58 6.90
CA TRP A 87 -1.27 2.03 7.25
C TRP A 87 -1.18 0.72 8.04
N LEU A 88 -0.31 -0.22 7.62
CA LEU A 88 -0.06 -1.44 8.38
C LEU A 88 0.37 -1.14 9.82
N GLN A 89 1.28 -0.18 10.01
CA GLN A 89 1.69 0.23 11.35
C GLN A 89 0.53 0.86 12.14
N SER A 90 -0.29 1.69 11.50
CA SER A 90 -1.49 2.29 12.11
C SER A 90 -2.46 1.21 12.63
N GLU A 91 -2.68 0.15 11.84
CA GLU A 91 -3.53 -0.98 12.28
C GLU A 91 -2.93 -1.74 13.47
N LEU A 92 -1.60 -1.92 13.53
CA LEU A 92 -0.97 -2.51 14.71
C LEU A 92 -1.14 -1.62 15.96
N MET A 93 -1.03 -0.30 15.81
CA MET A 93 -1.28 0.63 16.92
C MET A 93 -2.72 0.57 17.42
N HIS A 94 -3.68 0.31 16.52
CA HIS A 94 -5.07 0.08 16.91
C HIS A 94 -5.20 -1.15 17.83
N GLU A 95 -4.62 -2.29 17.43
CA GLU A 95 -4.63 -3.53 18.22
C GLU A 95 -3.92 -3.36 19.57
N LEU A 96 -2.85 -2.57 19.60
CA LEU A 96 -2.08 -2.23 20.82
C LEU A 96 -2.72 -1.12 21.66
N LYS A 97 -3.87 -0.57 21.25
CA LYS A 97 -4.59 0.52 21.94
C LYS A 97 -3.77 1.81 22.09
N ARG A 98 -2.87 2.09 21.14
CA ARG A 98 -2.02 3.29 21.07
C ARG A 98 -2.65 4.30 20.12
N HIS A 99 -3.66 5.02 20.61
CA HIS A 99 -4.54 5.85 19.77
C HIS A 99 -3.83 7.02 19.07
N ASP A 100 -2.94 7.74 19.77
CA ASP A 100 -2.22 8.88 19.18
C ASP A 100 -1.31 8.43 18.03
N GLU A 101 -0.54 7.36 18.24
CA GLU A 101 0.34 6.82 17.22
C GLU A 101 -0.42 6.24 16.03
N ARG A 102 -1.57 5.61 16.28
CA ARG A 102 -2.47 5.17 15.21
C ARG A 102 -2.86 6.35 14.31
N ARG A 103 -3.27 7.47 14.92
CA ARG A 103 -3.69 8.68 14.19
C ARG A 103 -2.54 9.24 13.37
N ASP A 104 -1.37 9.39 13.97
CA ASP A 104 -0.21 9.98 13.30
C ASP A 104 0.27 9.12 12.13
N LEU A 105 0.24 7.79 12.27
CA LEU A 105 0.55 6.85 11.19
C LEU A 105 -0.52 6.84 10.09
N ALA A 106 -1.79 7.04 10.43
CA ALA A 106 -2.86 7.18 9.45
C ALA A 106 -2.73 8.49 8.66
N LEU A 107 -2.33 9.59 9.30
CA LEU A 107 -2.00 10.84 8.61
C LEU A 107 -0.82 10.64 7.65
N ALA A 108 0.26 9.98 8.10
CA ALA A 108 1.39 9.64 7.24
C ALA A 108 1.00 8.76 6.04
N ALA A 109 0.05 7.83 6.22
CA ALA A 109 -0.48 7.02 5.12
C ALA A 109 -1.25 7.86 4.08
N LEU A 110 -1.96 8.91 4.51
CA LEU A 110 -2.70 9.82 3.64
C LEU A 110 -1.79 10.80 2.87
N GLU A 111 -0.58 11.09 3.38
CA GLU A 111 0.40 11.88 2.64
C GLU A 111 0.80 11.19 1.32
N ALA A 112 0.96 9.87 1.36
CA ALA A 112 1.24 9.04 0.18
C ALA A 112 0.03 8.99 -0.78
N PRO A 113 0.23 8.62 -2.07
CA PRO A 113 -0.88 8.45 -3.00
C PRO A 113 -1.88 7.40 -2.50
N PHE A 114 -3.17 7.72 -2.52
CA PHE A 114 -4.24 6.93 -1.89
C PHE A 114 -4.33 5.51 -2.46
N TRP A 115 -4.07 5.35 -3.75
CA TRP A 115 -4.04 4.05 -4.43
C TRP A 115 -2.93 3.11 -3.93
N THR A 116 -1.92 3.62 -3.21
CA THR A 116 -0.85 2.82 -2.61
C THR A 116 -1.15 2.36 -1.18
N ILE A 117 -2.24 2.83 -0.56
CA ILE A 117 -2.54 2.53 0.85
C ILE A 117 -3.01 1.08 1.03
N GLY A 118 -3.74 0.54 0.05
CA GLY A 118 -4.27 -0.82 0.09
C GLY A 118 -5.41 -1.01 1.11
N ALA A 119 -6.10 0.06 1.49
CA ALA A 119 -7.27 0.04 2.36
C ALA A 119 -8.32 1.06 1.91
N PRO A 120 -9.60 0.90 2.30
CA PRO A 120 -10.64 1.88 1.98
C PRO A 120 -10.29 3.26 2.57
N LEU A 121 -10.28 4.29 1.72
CA LEU A 121 -9.89 5.66 2.11
C LEU A 121 -10.67 6.15 3.35
N ALA A 122 -11.97 5.87 3.42
CA ALA A 122 -12.81 6.24 4.55
C ALA A 122 -12.34 5.66 5.90
N GLN A 123 -11.77 4.45 5.91
CA GLN A 123 -11.22 3.84 7.12
C GLN A 123 -9.95 4.55 7.58
N VAL A 124 -9.11 4.95 6.63
CA VAL A 124 -7.87 5.69 6.90
C VAL A 124 -8.19 7.09 7.41
N GLN A 125 -9.15 7.78 6.78
CA GLN A 125 -9.65 9.07 7.23
C GLN A 125 -10.23 9.01 8.64
N LEU A 126 -10.96 7.94 8.98
CA LEU A 126 -11.46 7.72 10.33
C LEU A 126 -10.33 7.54 11.34
N ALA A 127 -9.32 6.75 11.02
CA ALA A 127 -8.16 6.56 11.89
C ALA A 127 -7.35 7.86 12.06
N ALA A 128 -7.30 8.69 11.03
CA ALA A 128 -6.64 10.00 11.03
C ALA A 128 -7.51 11.14 11.64
N GLU A 129 -8.74 10.85 12.08
CA GLU A 129 -9.70 11.84 12.61
C GLU A 129 -10.15 12.90 11.58
N LEU A 130 -10.05 12.58 10.29
CA LEU A 130 -10.41 13.44 9.16
C LEU A 130 -11.71 13.03 8.46
N SER A 131 -12.58 12.23 9.09
CA SER A 131 -13.86 11.79 8.49
C SER A 131 -14.80 12.93 8.08
N HIS A 132 -14.62 14.10 8.67
CA HIS A 132 -15.41 15.30 8.37
C HIS A 132 -14.86 16.08 7.15
N VAL A 133 -13.66 15.74 6.67
CA VAL A 133 -13.00 16.41 5.55
C VAL A 133 -13.40 15.72 4.24
N GLN A 134 -14.11 16.44 3.39
CA GLN A 134 -14.57 15.91 2.10
C GLN A 134 -13.43 15.67 1.10
N ASP A 135 -12.46 16.58 1.08
CA ASP A 135 -11.30 16.51 0.18
C ASP A 135 -10.00 16.59 0.98
N VAL A 136 -9.55 15.42 1.44
CA VAL A 136 -8.32 15.30 2.22
C VAL A 136 -7.08 15.57 1.37
N ARG A 137 -7.11 15.30 0.06
CA ARG A 137 -5.96 15.59 -0.82
C ARG A 137 -5.78 17.11 -0.96
N ALA A 138 -6.86 17.85 -1.16
CA ALA A 138 -6.81 19.32 -1.17
C ALA A 138 -6.28 19.90 0.15
N LEU A 139 -6.71 19.35 1.30
CA LEU A 139 -6.20 19.74 2.62
C LEU A 139 -4.68 19.52 2.72
N ILE A 140 -4.19 18.34 2.34
CA ILE A 140 -2.75 18.00 2.38
C ILE A 140 -1.96 18.94 1.47
N ARG A 141 -2.43 19.19 0.25
CA ARG A 141 -1.80 20.13 -0.70
C ARG A 141 -1.68 21.54 -0.15
N ASP A 142 -2.72 22.05 0.49
CA ASP A 142 -2.68 23.36 1.12
C ASP A 142 -1.64 23.44 2.26
N VAL A 143 -1.53 22.37 3.05
CA VAL A 143 -0.49 22.27 4.10
C VAL A 143 0.91 22.23 3.49
N GLU A 144 1.14 21.44 2.44
CA GLU A 144 2.40 21.35 1.71
C GLU A 144 2.81 22.70 1.12
N LEU A 145 1.89 23.41 0.46
CA LEU A 145 2.14 24.72 -0.14
C LEU A 145 2.47 25.78 0.93
N ARG A 146 1.74 25.78 2.05
CA ARG A 146 2.06 26.67 3.19
C ARG A 146 3.42 26.36 3.79
N SER A 147 3.79 25.07 3.90
CA SER A 147 5.11 24.65 4.39
C SER A 147 6.22 25.11 3.45
N ARG A 148 6.05 24.89 2.14
CA ARG A 148 6.99 25.32 1.09
C ARG A 148 7.23 26.83 1.11
N ALA A 149 6.15 27.61 1.23
CA ALA A 149 6.24 29.07 1.34
C ALA A 149 6.98 29.53 2.61
N LYS A 150 6.74 28.89 3.76
CA LYS A 150 7.47 29.18 5.01
C LYS A 150 8.96 28.86 4.90
N GLN A 151 9.33 27.86 4.11
CA GLN A 151 10.72 27.50 3.84
C GLN A 151 11.39 28.42 2.80
N GLY A 152 10.67 29.39 2.22
CA GLY A 152 11.19 30.28 1.19
C GLY A 152 11.45 29.59 -0.15
N LEU A 153 10.90 28.39 -0.36
CA LEU A 153 11.02 27.65 -1.61
C LEU A 153 10.10 28.27 -2.68
N PRO A 154 10.53 28.31 -3.95
CA PRO A 154 9.70 28.85 -5.04
C PRO A 154 8.44 27.99 -5.20
N PRO A 155 7.34 28.51 -5.76
CA PRO A 155 6.17 27.69 -6.10
C PRO A 155 6.55 26.47 -6.98
N PRO A 156 5.74 25.41 -7.00
CA PRO A 156 5.98 24.28 -7.89
C PRO A 156 6.13 24.74 -9.35
N SER A 157 7.16 24.23 -10.02
CA SER A 157 7.36 24.37 -11.46
C SER A 157 6.21 23.73 -12.25
N ASP A 158 6.10 24.04 -13.54
CA ASP A 158 5.02 23.47 -14.35
C ASP A 158 5.15 21.96 -14.54
N VAL A 159 6.38 21.44 -14.51
CA VAL A 159 6.66 20.00 -14.50
C VAL A 159 6.21 19.37 -13.19
N GLU A 160 6.58 19.95 -12.04
CA GLU A 160 6.11 19.46 -10.72
C GLU A 160 4.57 19.49 -10.65
N LYS A 161 3.92 20.57 -11.10
CA LYS A 161 2.45 20.65 -11.14
C LYS A 161 1.83 19.53 -11.97
N ALA A 162 2.42 19.21 -13.13
CA ALA A 162 1.93 18.12 -13.98
C ALA A 162 2.10 16.75 -13.30
N GLU A 163 3.19 16.53 -12.56
CA GLU A 163 3.36 15.31 -11.74
C GLU A 163 2.32 15.23 -10.61
N LEU A 164 2.08 16.34 -9.91
CA LEU A 164 1.06 16.40 -8.84
C LEU A 164 -0.34 16.14 -9.41
N GLU A 165 -0.67 16.72 -10.57
CA GLU A 165 -1.93 16.50 -11.28
C GLU A 165 -2.12 15.02 -11.64
N ALA A 166 -1.08 14.35 -12.15
CA ALA A 166 -1.12 12.93 -12.45
C ALA A 166 -1.41 12.07 -11.19
N MET A 167 -0.81 12.42 -10.05
CA MET A 167 -1.08 11.73 -8.78
C MET A 167 -2.49 11.99 -8.27
N ASP A 168 -2.94 13.24 -8.34
CA ASP A 168 -4.27 13.65 -7.88
C ASP A 168 -5.37 12.99 -8.73
N LEU A 169 -5.15 12.77 -10.03
CA LEU A 169 -6.07 12.01 -10.90
C LEU A 169 -6.22 10.54 -10.47
N LEU A 170 -5.13 9.88 -10.09
CA LEU A 170 -5.18 8.50 -9.58
C LEU A 170 -5.87 8.43 -8.22
N ASP A 171 -5.62 9.40 -7.35
CA ASP A 171 -6.29 9.51 -6.05
C ASP A 171 -7.78 9.80 -6.20
N ASP A 172 -8.17 10.63 -7.17
CA ASP A 172 -9.56 10.90 -7.51
C ASP A 172 -10.27 9.65 -8.01
N ALA A 173 -9.59 8.81 -8.80
CA ALA A 173 -10.14 7.53 -9.21
C ALA A 173 -10.47 6.64 -7.99
N VAL A 174 -9.62 6.62 -6.95
CA VAL A 174 -9.89 5.91 -5.69
C VAL A 174 -11.02 6.57 -4.89
N ARG A 175 -10.99 7.90 -4.75
CA ARG A 175 -11.92 8.67 -3.92
C ARG A 175 -13.33 8.67 -4.48
N ARG A 176 -13.47 8.78 -5.81
CA ARG A 176 -14.75 8.92 -6.53
C ARG A 176 -15.20 7.62 -7.19
N GLY A 177 -14.34 6.60 -7.25
CA GLY A 177 -14.64 5.32 -7.91
C GLY A 177 -14.74 5.44 -9.43
N ILE A 178 -13.91 6.29 -10.04
CA ILE A 178 -13.90 6.52 -11.50
C ILE A 178 -13.26 5.33 -12.21
N SER A 179 -13.76 4.97 -13.38
CA SER A 179 -13.20 3.88 -14.18
C SER A 179 -11.81 4.23 -14.76
N TRP A 180 -10.99 3.22 -15.00
CA TRP A 180 -9.68 3.42 -15.63
C TRP A 180 -9.78 4.05 -17.01
N ASP A 181 -10.80 3.68 -17.79
CA ASP A 181 -11.01 4.18 -19.15
C ASP A 181 -11.27 5.70 -19.17
N GLU A 182 -11.93 6.23 -18.15
CA GLU A 182 -12.18 7.68 -18.00
C GLU A 182 -10.92 8.46 -17.58
N THR A 183 -10.05 7.86 -16.76
CA THR A 183 -8.88 8.55 -16.20
C THR A 183 -7.64 8.44 -17.09
N ARG A 184 -7.50 7.36 -17.87
CA ARG A 184 -6.26 7.01 -18.58
C ARG A 184 -5.76 8.10 -19.52
N SER A 185 -6.64 8.70 -20.34
CA SER A 185 -6.21 9.69 -21.33
C SER A 185 -5.69 10.97 -20.68
N VAL A 186 -6.43 11.49 -19.69
CA VAL A 186 -6.07 12.71 -18.96
C VAL A 186 -4.79 12.49 -18.15
N LEU A 187 -4.65 11.31 -17.52
CA LEU A 187 -3.44 10.90 -16.83
C LEU A 187 -2.24 10.84 -17.78
N SER A 188 -2.42 10.26 -18.96
CA SER A 188 -1.37 10.17 -19.97
C SER A 188 -0.90 11.57 -20.40
N ASP A 189 -1.82 12.50 -20.65
CA ASP A 189 -1.47 13.87 -21.02
C ASP A 189 -0.72 14.60 -19.89
N ALA A 190 -1.13 14.41 -18.63
CA ALA A 190 -0.44 14.97 -17.47
C ALA A 190 0.99 14.42 -17.33
N LEU A 191 1.17 13.10 -17.50
CA LEU A 191 2.49 12.46 -17.46
C LEU A 191 3.40 12.91 -18.61
N HIS A 192 2.85 13.08 -19.81
CA HIS A 192 3.62 13.65 -20.94
C HIS A 192 4.09 15.07 -20.65
N ARG A 193 3.24 15.94 -20.08
CA ARG A 193 3.65 17.29 -19.63
C ARG A 193 4.70 17.25 -18.53
N ALA A 194 4.68 16.22 -17.68
CA ALA A 194 5.70 15.96 -16.68
C ALA A 194 7.01 15.39 -17.24
N GLY A 195 7.10 15.15 -18.57
CA GLY A 195 8.26 14.50 -19.19
C GLY A 195 8.37 13.01 -18.87
N ARG A 196 7.27 12.37 -18.44
CA ARG A 196 7.15 10.93 -18.22
C ARG A 196 6.42 10.33 -19.43
N SER A 197 7.17 9.84 -20.41
CA SER A 197 6.59 9.04 -21.50
C SER A 197 6.24 7.66 -20.96
N ILE A 198 4.97 7.24 -21.07
CA ILE A 198 4.60 5.84 -20.96
C ILE A 198 4.55 5.32 -22.40
N GLU A 199 5.60 4.60 -22.82
CA GLU A 199 5.55 3.77 -24.04
C GLU A 199 4.70 2.52 -23.82
#